data_AF-A0A6J4ME09-F1
#
_entry.id   AF-A0A6J4ME09-F1
#
_cell.length_a   1.000
_cell.length_b   1.000
_cell.length_c   1.000
_cell.angle_alpha   90.00
_cell.angle_beta   90.00
_cell.angle_gamma   90.00
#
_symmetry.space_group_name_H-M   'P 1'
#
loop_
_entity.id
_entity.type
_entity.pdbx_description
1 polymer ?
#
loop_
_entity_poly.entity_id
_entity_poly.type
_entity_poly.pdbx_seq_one_letter_code
_entity_poly.pdbx_strand_id
1 'polypeptide(L)'
;MPLDVPQGHTTLLVRRAAFERVGLTRAALDERLNLTPDEFRVEGNLVVVGPLVGDDAVAGLLEELERTGLAYYDDFFELSGNWPEWLRLLAMGG
;
A
#
# COMPACT_ATOMS: atom_id res chain seq x y z
N MET A 1 -13.07 -2.37 9.60
CA MET A 1 -14.04 -1.88 8.60
C MET A 1 -13.40 -1.91 7.21
N PRO A 2 -14.12 -2.06 6.09
CA PRO A 2 -13.49 -1.88 4.78
C PRO A 2 -12.82 -0.51 4.64
N LEU A 3 -11.65 -0.45 4.00
CA LEU A 3 -10.92 0.79 3.70
C LEU A 3 -11.28 1.29 2.30
N ASP A 4 -11.72 2.54 2.20
CA ASP A 4 -11.89 3.22 0.91
C ASP A 4 -10.54 3.43 0.23
N VAL A 5 -10.49 3.05 -1.04
CA VAL A 5 -9.34 3.32 -1.92
C VAL A 5 -9.74 4.41 -2.93
N PRO A 6 -9.09 5.59 -2.91
CA PRO A 6 -9.39 6.65 -3.85
C PRO A 6 -8.91 6.29 -5.27
N GLN A 7 -9.65 6.73 -6.27
CA GLN A 7 -9.25 6.68 -7.68
C GLN A 7 -8.15 7.71 -7.98
N GLY A 8 -7.42 7.52 -9.08
CA GLY A 8 -6.53 8.53 -9.66
C GLY A 8 -5.12 8.51 -9.07
N HIS A 9 -4.89 7.68 -8.06
CA HIS A 9 -3.62 7.53 -7.40
C HIS A 9 -3.33 6.06 -7.12
N THR A 10 -2.07 5.68 -7.24
CA THR A 10 -1.61 4.38 -6.80
C THR A 10 -1.82 4.21 -5.30
N THR A 11 -2.30 3.04 -4.90
CA THR A 11 -2.35 2.61 -3.51
C THR A 11 -1.64 1.27 -3.36
N LEU A 12 -0.69 1.20 -2.45
CA LEU A 12 -0.02 -0.02 -2.08
C LEU A 12 -0.82 -0.73 -0.98
N LEU A 13 -1.15 -1.99 -1.20
CA LEU A 13 -1.80 -2.87 -0.23
C LEU A 13 -0.81 -3.93 0.21
N VAL A 14 -0.64 -4.11 1.52
CA VAL A 14 0.28 -5.10 2.09
C VAL A 14 -0.46 -5.92 3.12
N ARG A 15 -0.34 -7.25 3.06
CA ARG A 15 -0.81 -8.12 4.14
C ARG A 15 -0.05 -7.78 5.41
N ARG A 16 -0.77 -7.52 6.49
CA ARG A 16 -0.18 -7.15 7.78
C ARG A 16 0.82 -8.19 8.28
N ALA A 17 0.51 -9.48 8.16
CA ALA A 17 1.43 -10.55 8.55
C ALA A 17 2.75 -10.51 7.76
N ALA A 18 2.70 -10.15 6.48
CA ALA A 18 3.89 -10.02 5.65
C ALA A 18 4.70 -8.78 6.03
N PHE A 19 4.02 -7.65 6.23
CA PHE A 19 4.60 -6.41 6.73
C PHE A 19 5.37 -6.62 8.04
N GLU A 20 4.77 -7.32 9.00
CA GLU A 20 5.39 -7.67 10.28
C GLU A 20 6.53 -8.69 10.12
N ARG A 21 6.38 -9.69 9.25
CA ARG A 21 7.36 -10.76 9.00
C ARG A 21 8.71 -10.22 8.52
N VAL A 22 8.71 -9.22 7.64
CA VAL A 22 9.95 -8.62 7.12
C VAL A 22 10.43 -7.42 7.96
N GLY A 23 9.77 -7.12 9.07
CA GLY A 23 10.14 -6.03 9.96
C GLY A 23 9.93 -4.64 9.37
N LEU A 24 9.04 -4.48 8.38
CA LEU A 24 8.67 -3.16 7.88
C LEU A 24 7.98 -2.37 8.99
N THR A 25 8.21 -1.05 9.00
CA THR A 25 7.60 -0.14 9.96
C THR A 25 7.01 1.06 9.25
N ARG A 26 6.02 1.70 9.89
CA ARG A 26 5.49 3.00 9.44
C ARG A 26 6.61 4.01 9.23
N ALA A 27 7.55 4.09 10.17
CA ALA A 27 8.68 5.01 10.12
C ALA A 27 9.55 4.80 8.86
N ALA A 28 9.83 3.54 8.50
CA ALA A 28 10.61 3.23 7.29
C ALA A 28 9.90 3.68 6.00
N LEU A 29 8.56 3.58 5.96
CA LEU A 29 7.78 4.10 4.83
C LEU A 29 7.70 5.63 4.85
N ASP A 30 7.55 6.25 6.01
CA ASP A 30 7.53 7.71 6.16
C ASP A 30 8.84 8.36 5.72
N GLU A 31 9.99 7.75 6.03
CA GLU A 31 11.31 8.27 5.61
C GLU A 31 11.44 8.36 4.09
N ARG A 32 10.77 7.48 3.34
CA ARG A 32 10.79 7.45 1.87
C ARG A 32 9.70 8.31 1.25
N LEU A 33 8.49 8.21 1.80
CA LEU A 33 7.27 8.67 1.15
C LEU A 33 6.69 9.93 1.80
N ASN A 34 7.20 10.34 2.96
CA ASN A 34 6.72 11.49 3.74
C ASN A 34 5.19 11.45 3.95
N LEU A 35 4.68 10.28 4.37
CA LEU A 35 3.24 10.03 4.43
C LEU A 35 2.60 10.83 5.57
N THR A 36 1.40 11.31 5.30
CA THR A 36 0.47 11.82 6.29
C THR A 36 -0.19 10.67 7.07
N PRO A 37 -0.84 10.94 8.22
CA PRO A 37 -1.60 9.92 8.94
C PRO A 37 -2.68 9.24 8.09
N ASP A 38 -3.31 9.97 7.17
CA ASP A 38 -4.40 9.43 6.32
C ASP A 38 -3.89 8.55 5.18
N GLU A 39 -2.62 8.73 4.79
CA GLU A 39 -1.96 7.97 3.72
C GLU A 39 -1.37 6.64 4.19
N PHE A 40 -1.33 6.35 5.49
CA PHE A 40 -1.08 4.99 5.94
C PHE A 40 -2.10 4.57 6.99
N ARG A 41 -2.83 3.53 6.64
CA ARG A 41 -3.98 3.03 7.37
C ARG A 41 -3.80 1.55 7.61
N VAL A 42 -4.12 1.09 8.82
CA VAL A 42 -4.07 -0.33 9.20
C VAL A 42 -5.45 -0.75 9.62
N GLU A 43 -5.94 -1.84 9.03
CA GLU A 43 -7.30 -2.30 9.24
C GLU A 43 -7.38 -3.81 9.11
N GLY A 44 -7.68 -4.48 10.23
CA GLY A 44 -7.60 -5.92 10.37
C GLY A 44 -6.21 -6.46 9.95
N ASN A 45 -6.22 -7.31 8.92
CA ASN A 45 -5.04 -7.97 8.35
C ASN A 45 -4.41 -7.22 7.18
N LEU A 46 -4.77 -5.95 6.96
CA LEU A 46 -4.33 -5.18 5.81
C LEU A 46 -3.68 -3.86 6.24
N VAL A 47 -2.53 -3.57 5.64
CA VAL A 47 -1.87 -2.26 5.68
C VAL A 47 -2.07 -1.62 4.32
N VAL A 48 -2.58 -0.40 4.30
CA VAL A 48 -2.85 0.37 3.08
C VAL A 48 -2.01 1.63 3.11
N VAL A 49 -1.23 1.83 2.06
CA VAL A 49 -0.31 2.95 1.91
C VAL A 49 -0.65 3.68 0.62
N GLY A 50 -1.19 4.88 0.77
CA GLY A 50 -1.57 5.74 -0.33
C GLY A 50 -2.75 6.65 0.02
N PRO A 51 -3.08 7.61 -0.85
CA PRO A 51 -2.58 7.73 -2.24
C PRO A 51 -1.08 8.03 -2.35
N LEU A 52 -0.37 7.30 -3.22
CA LEU A 52 1.04 7.53 -3.54
C LEU A 52 1.13 8.55 -4.70
N VAL A 53 2.01 9.54 -4.55
CA VAL A 53 2.21 10.62 -5.52
C VAL A 53 3.61 10.49 -6.13
N GLY A 54 3.69 10.34 -7.46
CA GLY A 54 4.94 10.26 -8.23
C GLY A 54 5.30 8.83 -8.65
N ASP A 55 5.17 8.56 -9.96
CA ASP A 55 5.29 7.21 -10.54
C ASP A 55 6.66 6.56 -10.33
N ASP A 56 7.76 7.33 -10.41
CA ASP A 56 9.12 6.81 -10.24
C ASP A 56 9.40 6.31 -8.80
N ALA A 57 8.75 6.92 -7.80
CA ALA A 57 8.92 6.54 -6.39
C ALA A 57 8.23 5.21 -6.08
N VAL A 58 7.15 4.89 -6.80
CA VAL A 58 6.41 3.63 -6.64
C VAL A 58 7.25 2.46 -7.14
N ALA A 59 7.80 2.54 -8.37
CA ALA A 59 8.59 1.46 -8.94
C ALA A 59 9.77 1.05 -8.03
N GLY A 60 10.54 2.03 -7.55
CA GLY A 60 11.65 1.78 -6.64
C GLY A 60 11.23 1.21 -5.28
N LEU A 61 10.02 1.55 -4.79
CA LEU A 61 9.45 0.94 -3.58
C LEU A 61 9.09 -0.53 -3.81
N LEU A 62 8.45 -0.88 -4.93
CA LEU A 62 8.07 -2.27 -5.22
C LEU A 62 9.30 -3.17 -5.31
N GLU A 63 10.34 -2.73 -6.02
CA GLU A 63 11.62 -3.47 -6.12
C GLU A 63 12.28 -3.69 -4.75
N GLU A 64 12.13 -2.76 -3.82
CA GLU A 64 12.64 -2.93 -2.46
C GLU A 64 11.84 -3.94 -1.65
N LEU A 65 10.52 -3.88 -1.73
CA LEU A 65 9.66 -4.84 -1.06
C LEU A 65 9.99 -6.27 -1.53
N GLU A 66 10.18 -6.48 -2.82
CA GLU A 66 10.63 -7.78 -3.35
C GLU A 66 12.02 -8.18 -2.82
N ARG A 67 12.96 -7.24 -2.73
CA ARG A 67 14.30 -7.48 -2.14
C ARG A 67 14.24 -7.84 -0.66
N THR A 68 13.22 -7.41 0.08
CA THR A 68 12.99 -7.83 1.48
C THR A 68 12.42 -9.24 1.60
N GLY A 69 12.11 -9.89 0.48
CA GLY A 69 11.52 -11.24 0.43
C GLY A 69 10.00 -11.25 0.46
N LEU A 70 9.35 -10.12 0.17
CA LEU A 70 7.91 -10.08 -0.07
C LEU A 70 7.59 -10.49 -1.50
N ALA A 71 6.54 -11.28 -1.69
CA ALA A 71 6.06 -11.67 -3.00
C ALA A 71 4.93 -10.74 -3.48
N TYR A 72 5.07 -10.20 -4.70
CA TYR A 72 4.00 -9.47 -5.37
C TYR A 72 2.78 -10.39 -5.58
N TYR A 73 1.56 -9.87 -5.40
CA TYR A 73 0.27 -10.57 -5.25
C TYR A 73 0.03 -11.36 -3.97
N ASP A 74 1.03 -12.09 -3.47
CA ASP A 74 0.83 -12.93 -2.28
C ASP A 74 0.90 -12.11 -0.98
N ASP A 75 1.90 -11.23 -0.89
CA ASP A 75 2.18 -10.42 0.30
C ASP A 75 1.80 -8.95 0.12
N PHE A 76 1.96 -8.41 -1.08
CA PHE A 76 1.61 -7.03 -1.39
C PHE A 76 1.15 -6.85 -2.84
N PHE A 77 0.42 -5.78 -3.10
CA PHE A 77 -0.08 -5.44 -4.42
C PHE A 77 -0.17 -3.93 -4.61
N GLU A 78 0.24 -3.47 -5.78
CA GLU A 78 0.09 -2.07 -6.21
C GLU A 78 -1.21 -1.92 -6.99
N LEU A 79 -2.10 -1.05 -6.51
CA LEU A 79 -3.38 -0.78 -7.13
C LEU A 79 -3.34 0.62 -7.77
N SER A 80 -3.18 0.65 -9.09
CA SER A 80 -2.88 1.84 -9.92
C SER A 80 -3.91 2.97 -9.96
N GLY A 81 -5.08 2.84 -9.32
CA GLY A 81 -6.06 3.93 -9.32
C GLY A 81 -6.87 4.10 -10.62
N ASN A 82 -6.72 3.21 -11.61
CA ASN A 82 -7.17 3.42 -13.00
C ASN A 82 -8.64 3.05 -13.31
N TRP A 83 -9.56 3.22 -12.36
CA TRP A 83 -11.02 3.04 -12.58
C TRP A 83 -11.73 4.39 -12.79
N PRO A 84 -13.03 4.44 -13.14
CA PRO A 84 -13.81 5.69 -13.23
C PRO A 84 -14.35 6.21 -11.88
N GLU A 85 -14.66 7.51 -11.80
CA GLU A 85 -15.11 8.20 -10.55
C GLU A 85 -16.43 7.67 -9.97
N TRP A 86 -17.27 7.09 -10.81
CA TRP A 86 -18.54 6.50 -10.36
C TRP A 86 -18.35 5.12 -9.70
N LEU A 87 -17.15 4.54 -9.73
CA LEU A 87 -16.81 3.25 -9.15
C LEU A 87 -16.09 3.44 -7.81
N ARG A 88 -16.54 2.70 -6.78
CA ARG A 88 -15.91 2.67 -5.45
C ARG A 88 -15.24 1.33 -5.22
N LEU A 89 -14.00 1.37 -4.73
CA LEU A 89 -13.26 0.19 -4.29
C LEU A 89 -13.08 0.21 -2.78
N LEU A 90 -13.38 -0.95 -2.17
CA LEU A 90 -13.24 -1.19 -0.75
C LEU A 90 -12.25 -2.33 -0.54
N ALA A 91 -11.19 -2.08 0.20
CA ALA A 91 -10.19 -3.09 0.55
C ALA A 91 -10.51 -3.68 1.93
N MET A 92 -10.41 -5.01 2.05
CA MET A 92 -10.63 -5.73 3.30
C MET A 92 -9.52 -6.77 3.52
N GLY A 93 -8.99 -6.84 4.75
CA GLY A 93 -8.10 -7.92 5.15
C GLY A 93 -8.89 -9.20 5.44
N GLY A 94 -8.70 -10.23 4.62
CA GLY A 94 -9.21 -11.58 4.84
C GLY A 94 -8.32 -12.45 5.72
#